data_AF-A0A9Q9V494-F1
#
_entry.id   AF-A0A9Q9V494-F1
#
_cell.length_a   1.000
_cell.length_b   1.000
_cell.length_c   1.000
_cell.angle_alpha   90.00
_cell.angle_beta   90.00
_cell.angle_gamma   90.00
#
_symmetry.space_group_name_H-M   'P 1'
#
loop_
_entity.id
_entity.type
_entity.pdbx_description
1 polymer ?
#
loop_
_entity_poly.entity_id
_entity_poly.type
_entity_poly.pdbx_seq_one_letter_code
_entity_poly.pdbx_strand_id
1 'polypeptide(L)'
;MTALQTEELLEAGEGFGRGVIAGLVYVGETWCCPEDIPCEEMRELETAACLTELRMKYLTRLSNPQWLNEPIYSRGHKDVWTVSCPLLLLIRNSETEIICV
;
A
#
# COMPACT_ATOMS: atom_id res chain seq x y z
N MET A 1 8.30 12.38 -13.38
CA MET A 1 8.23 11.01 -13.93
C MET A 1 8.33 11.09 -15.44
N THR A 2 9.26 10.37 -16.07
CA THR A 2 9.25 10.17 -17.53
C THR A 2 8.34 9.00 -17.90
N ALA A 3 8.01 8.84 -19.18
CA ALA A 3 7.21 7.70 -19.64
C ALA A 3 7.89 6.35 -19.32
N LEU A 4 9.20 6.24 -19.58
CA LEU A 4 9.98 5.04 -19.28
C LEU A 4 9.98 4.69 -17.79
N GLN A 5 10.17 5.68 -16.91
CA GLN A 5 10.14 5.47 -15.46
C GLN A 5 8.77 4.98 -14.98
N THR A 6 7.69 5.48 -15.58
CA THR A 6 6.33 5.01 -15.28
C THR A 6 6.14 3.56 -15.72
N GLU A 7 6.61 3.19 -16.90
CA GLU A 7 6.50 1.83 -17.42
C GLU A 7 7.29 0.83 -16.57
N GLU A 8 8.55 1.12 -16.24
CA GLU A 8 9.37 0.30 -15.35
C GLU A 8 8.73 0.13 -13.96
N LEU A 9 8.12 1.18 -13.42
CA LEU A 9 7.42 1.12 -12.14
C LEU A 9 6.17 0.24 -12.18
N LEU A 10 5.41 0.30 -13.28
CA LEU A 10 4.23 -0.54 -13.48
C LEU A 10 4.62 -2.01 -13.66
N GLU A 11 5.66 -2.31 -14.45
CA GLU A 11 6.18 -3.66 -14.61
C GLU A 11 6.67 -4.26 -13.27
N ALA A 12 7.37 -3.47 -12.46
CA ALA A 12 7.79 -3.88 -11.12
C ALA A 12 6.58 -4.16 -10.20
N GLY A 13 5.52 -3.37 -10.30
CA GLY A 13 4.28 -3.55 -9.53
C GLY A 13 3.48 -4.79 -9.93
N GLU A 14 3.61 -5.27 -11.17
CA GLU A 14 2.93 -6.46 -11.68
C GLU A 14 3.75 -7.76 -11.56
N GLY A 15 4.98 -7.69 -11.02
CA GLY A 15 5.92 -8.82 -11.00
C GLY A 15 5.41 -10.11 -10.35
N PHE A 16 4.46 -10.03 -9.41
CA PHE A 16 3.82 -11.19 -8.77
C PHE A 16 2.44 -11.55 -9.34
N GLY A 17 1.99 -10.87 -10.39
CA GLY A 17 0.66 -11.04 -10.95
C GLY A 17 -0.44 -10.48 -10.03
N ARG A 18 -1.63 -11.08 -10.09
CA ARG A 18 -2.85 -10.60 -9.42
C ARG A 18 -3.51 -11.71 -8.62
N GLY A 19 -4.30 -11.33 -7.60
CA GLY A 19 -4.99 -12.30 -6.72
C GLY A 19 -4.03 -13.02 -5.76
N VAL A 20 -3.02 -12.29 -5.28
CA VAL A 20 -1.97 -12.78 -4.38
C VAL A 20 -1.74 -11.79 -3.25
N ILE A 21 -1.30 -12.29 -2.11
CA ILE A 21 -0.68 -11.46 -1.08
C ILE A 21 0.76 -11.25 -1.52
N ALA A 22 1.09 -10.01 -1.87
CA ALA A 22 2.36 -9.67 -2.50
C ALA A 22 3.38 -9.05 -1.52
N GLY A 23 2.90 -8.49 -0.42
CA GLY A 23 3.73 -7.70 0.47
C GLY A 23 3.03 -7.31 1.75
N LEU A 24 3.76 -6.56 2.57
CA LEU A 24 3.37 -6.07 3.88
C LEU A 24 3.57 -4.57 3.93
N VAL A 25 2.80 -3.91 4.77
CA VAL A 25 2.92 -2.48 5.03
C VAL A 25 2.54 -2.19 6.47
N TYR A 26 3.15 -1.18 7.07
CA TYR A 26 2.77 -0.71 8.39
C TYR A 26 1.64 0.32 8.27
N VAL A 27 0.59 0.09 9.04
CA VAL A 27 -0.58 0.96 9.10
C VAL A 27 -0.42 1.92 10.28
N GLY A 28 -0.35 3.20 9.98
CA GLY A 28 -0.31 4.28 10.96
C GLY A 28 -1.70 4.85 11.26
N GLU A 29 -1.73 6.15 11.53
CA GLU A 29 -2.98 6.88 11.78
C GLU A 29 -3.86 6.94 10.53
N THR A 30 -5.17 6.83 10.75
CA THR A 30 -6.21 7.08 9.76
C THR A 30 -7.04 8.29 10.20
N TRP A 31 -7.22 9.26 9.29
CA TRP A 31 -8.03 10.46 9.54
C TRP A 31 -8.90 10.79 8.33
N CYS A 32 -10.01 11.51 8.54
CA CYS A 32 -10.83 12.03 7.45
C CYS A 32 -10.19 13.31 6.90
N CYS A 33 -10.03 13.42 5.59
CA CYS A 33 -9.47 14.58 4.91
C CYS A 33 -10.44 15.78 4.99
N PRO A 34 -10.06 16.89 5.66
CA PRO A 34 -10.90 18.07 5.75
C PRO A 34 -11.19 18.74 4.40
N GLU A 35 -12.28 19.49 4.31
CA GLU A 35 -12.62 20.25 3.10
C GLU A 35 -11.82 21.55 2.96
N ASP A 36 -11.34 22.11 4.07
CA ASP A 36 -10.73 23.42 4.21
C ASP A 36 -9.19 23.40 4.21
N ILE A 37 -8.58 22.32 3.72
CA ILE A 37 -7.12 22.20 3.58
C ILE A 37 -6.59 23.22 2.55
N PRO A 38 -5.52 23.98 2.87
CA PRO A 38 -4.84 24.84 1.91
C PRO A 38 -4.43 24.11 0.64
N CYS A 39 -4.48 24.78 -0.52
CA CYS A 39 -4.19 24.13 -1.81
C CYS A 39 -2.80 23.47 -1.89
N GLU A 40 -1.80 24.03 -1.20
CA GLU A 40 -0.44 23.47 -1.17
C GLU A 40 -0.39 22.14 -0.42
N GLU A 41 -1.00 22.10 0.77
CA GLU A 41 -1.08 20.88 1.59
C GLU A 41 -1.96 19.81 0.92
N MET A 42 -3.06 20.21 0.28
CA MET A 42 -3.87 19.28 -0.53
C MET A 42 -3.04 18.65 -1.65
N ARG A 43 -2.22 19.44 -2.36
CA ARG A 43 -1.35 18.94 -3.42
C ARG A 43 -0.31 17.96 -2.90
N GLU A 44 0.23 18.19 -1.72
CA GLU A 44 1.17 17.25 -1.08
C GLU A 44 0.48 15.91 -0.75
N LEU A 45 -0.73 15.97 -0.18
CA LEU A 45 -1.53 14.78 0.11
C LEU A 45 -1.90 14.02 -1.17
N GLU A 46 -2.33 14.72 -2.22
CA GLU A 46 -2.67 14.11 -3.52
C GLU A 46 -1.44 13.47 -4.18
N THR A 47 -0.29 14.12 -4.07
CA THR A 47 0.99 13.58 -4.56
C THR A 47 1.39 12.33 -3.79
N ALA A 48 1.26 12.32 -2.46
CA ALA A 48 1.57 11.17 -1.63
C ALA A 48 0.59 10.00 -1.85
N ALA A 49 -0.69 10.29 -2.09
CA ALA A 49 -1.72 9.29 -2.35
C ALA A 49 -1.75 8.81 -3.81
N CYS A 50 -1.01 9.47 -4.71
CA CYS A 50 -1.14 9.30 -6.17
C CYS A 50 -2.61 9.40 -6.65
N LEU A 51 -3.42 10.23 -6.00
CA LEU A 51 -4.87 10.35 -6.22
C LEU A 51 -5.33 11.78 -5.96
N THR A 52 -6.11 12.35 -6.88
CA THR A 52 -6.71 13.68 -6.76
C THR A 52 -8.06 13.64 -6.05
N GLU A 53 -8.55 14.82 -5.64
CA GLU A 53 -9.88 15.01 -5.04
C GLU A 53 -10.04 14.20 -3.74
N LEU A 54 -9.14 14.42 -2.78
CA LEU A 54 -9.10 13.67 -1.52
C LEU A 54 -10.14 14.09 -0.47
N ARG A 55 -10.91 15.15 -0.71
CA ARG A 55 -11.87 15.69 0.26
C ARG A 55 -12.86 14.62 0.71
N MET A 56 -13.13 14.57 2.02
CA MET A 56 -14.06 13.62 2.65
C MET A 56 -13.67 12.14 2.51
N LYS A 57 -12.46 11.83 2.03
CA LYS A 57 -11.90 10.47 2.04
C LYS A 57 -11.12 10.24 3.35
N TYR A 58 -11.05 8.98 3.77
CA TYR A 58 -10.16 8.58 4.86
C TYR A 58 -8.75 8.37 4.31
N LEU A 59 -7.80 9.13 4.84
CA LEU A 59 -6.37 9.01 4.54
C LEU A 59 -5.73 8.16 5.63
N THR A 60 -4.87 7.24 5.24
CA THR A 60 -4.14 6.37 6.17
C THR A 60 -2.66 6.49 5.90
N ARG A 61 -1.87 6.77 6.93
CA ARG A 61 -0.42 6.81 6.78
C ARG A 61 0.12 5.39 6.67
N LEU A 62 0.75 5.08 5.55
CA LEU A 62 1.42 3.80 5.31
C LEU A 62 2.94 3.99 5.37
N SER A 63 3.65 3.02 5.94
CA SER A 63 5.12 3.04 6.02
C SER A 63 5.71 1.64 5.92
N ASN A 64 7.03 1.56 5.74
CA ASN A 64 7.78 0.30 5.62
C ASN A 64 7.14 -0.72 4.63
N PRO A 65 6.89 -0.34 3.37
CA PRO A 65 6.40 -1.29 2.38
C PRO A 65 7.47 -2.36 2.10
N GLN A 66 7.08 -3.62 2.15
CA GLN A 66 7.97 -4.77 1.94
C GLN A 66 7.29 -5.78 1.03
N TRP A 67 7.92 -6.13 -0.10
CA TRP A 67 7.49 -7.27 -0.89
C TRP A 67 7.83 -8.57 -0.14
N LEU A 68 7.01 -9.61 -0.32
CA LEU A 68 7.38 -10.97 0.10
C LEU A 68 8.45 -11.52 -0.86
N ASN A 69 9.19 -12.54 -0.41
CA ASN A 69 10.13 -13.24 -1.30
C ASN A 69 9.41 -13.98 -2.44
N GLU A 70 8.21 -14.50 -2.16
CA GLU A 70 7.33 -15.15 -3.13
C GLU A 70 5.86 -14.79 -2.82
N PRO A 71 4.98 -14.74 -3.83
CA PRO A 71 3.57 -14.42 -3.61
C PRO A 71 2.81 -15.56 -2.92
N ILE A 72 1.83 -15.22 -2.08
CA ILE A 72 0.91 -16.19 -1.49
C ILE A 72 -0.42 -16.12 -2.24
N TYR A 73 -0.80 -17.19 -2.93
CA TYR A 73 -2.11 -17.28 -3.57
C TYR A 73 -3.22 -17.36 -2.54
N SER A 74 -4.12 -16.37 -2.58
CA SER A 74 -5.28 -16.31 -1.70
C SER A 74 -6.43 -15.58 -2.39
N ARG A 75 -7.67 -15.98 -2.11
CA ARG A 75 -8.84 -15.21 -2.56
C ARG A 75 -8.99 -13.99 -1.66
N GLY A 76 -9.17 -12.81 -2.26
CA GLY A 76 -9.54 -11.62 -1.49
C GLY A 76 -10.87 -11.85 -0.76
N HIS A 77 -10.94 -11.38 0.48
CA HIS A 77 -12.16 -11.41 1.29
C HIS A 77 -12.67 -9.98 1.52
N LYS A 78 -13.79 -9.85 2.23
CA LYS A 78 -14.39 -8.55 2.50
C LYS A 78 -13.56 -7.78 3.55
N ASP A 79 -13.34 -6.50 3.30
CA ASP A 79 -12.69 -5.53 4.19
C ASP A 79 -11.29 -5.98 4.65
N VAL A 80 -11.00 -6.01 5.96
CA VAL A 80 -9.74 -6.51 6.51
C VAL A 80 -9.95 -7.95 6.98
N TRP A 81 -9.09 -8.87 6.53
CA TRP A 81 -9.16 -10.28 6.94
C TRP A 81 -7.80 -10.84 7.33
N THR A 82 -7.81 -11.92 8.09
CA THR A 82 -6.60 -12.61 8.53
C THR A 82 -6.10 -13.56 7.44
N VAL A 83 -4.78 -13.58 7.25
CA VAL A 83 -4.10 -14.51 6.35
C VAL A 83 -2.97 -15.22 7.08
N SER A 84 -2.68 -16.46 6.68
CA SER A 84 -1.51 -17.18 7.19
C SER A 84 -0.30 -16.86 6.32
N CYS A 85 0.70 -16.19 6.88
CA CYS A 85 1.96 -15.89 6.21
C CYS A 85 3.10 -16.74 6.80
N PRO A 86 3.70 -17.66 6.03
CA PRO A 86 4.90 -18.38 6.45
C PRO A 86 6.08 -17.43 6.69
N LEU A 87 6.75 -17.54 7.85
CA LEU A 87 7.91 -16.71 8.20
C LEU A 87 9.04 -16.76 7.17
N LEU A 88 9.17 -17.86 6.42
CA LEU A 88 10.19 -18.01 5.37
C LEU A 88 10.01 -17.04 4.19
N LEU A 89 8.78 -16.57 3.97
CA LEU A 89 8.45 -15.62 2.90
C LEU A 89 8.70 -14.17 3.32
N LEU A 90 8.87 -13.93 4.62
CA LEU A 90 9.23 -12.62 5.14
C LEU A 90 10.70 -12.33 4.79
N ILE A 91 10.95 -11.10 4.37
CA ILE A 91 12.32 -10.58 4.32
C ILE A 91 12.82 -10.52 5.78
N ARG A 92 14.00 -11.07 6.06
CA ARG A 92 14.56 -11.42 7.39
C ARG A 92 14.65 -10.32 8.48
N ASN A 93 14.03 -9.15 8.33
CA ASN A 93 14.23 -7.99 9.20
C ASN A 93 12.99 -7.45 9.94
N SER A 94 11.84 -8.13 9.93
CA SER A 94 10.64 -7.60 10.63
C SER A 94 10.02 -8.61 11.59
N GLU A 95 10.29 -8.42 12.89
CA GLU A 95 9.37 -8.84 13.93
C GLU A 95 8.11 -7.94 13.87
N THR A 96 6.93 -8.51 14.11
CA THR A 96 5.67 -7.86 14.58
C THR A 96 4.62 -7.41 13.55
N GLU A 97 3.37 -7.56 14.00
CA GLU A 97 2.03 -7.26 13.45
C GLU A 97 1.94 -6.83 11.98
N ILE A 98 1.48 -7.79 11.19
CA ILE A 98 1.36 -7.73 9.74
C ILE A 98 -0.12 -7.55 9.40
N ILE A 99 -0.46 -6.44 8.75
CA ILE A 99 -1.76 -6.29 8.08
C ILE A 99 -1.53 -6.55 6.60
N CYS A 100 -2.13 -7.62 6.10
CA CYS A 100 -2.31 -7.83 4.67
C CYS A 100 -3.62 -7.15 4.28
N VAL A 101 -3.53 -6.13 3.43
CA VAL A 101 -4.70 -5.44 2.84
C VAL A 101 -5.06 -6.11 1.52
#